data_AF-A0AAZ1XSE4-F1
#
_entry.id   AF-A0AAZ1XSE4-F1
#
_cell.length_a   1.000
_cell.length_b   1.000
_cell.length_c   1.000
_cell.angle_alpha   90.00
_cell.angle_beta   90.00
_cell.angle_gamma   90.00
#
_symmetry.space_group_name_H-M   'P 1'
#
loop_
_entity.id
_entity.type
_entity.pdbx_description
1 polymer ?
#
loop_
_entity_poly.entity_id
_entity_poly.type
_entity_poly.pdbx_seq_one_letter_code
_entity_poly.pdbx_strand_id
1 'polypeptide(L)'
;MKMFGRMMSCCVALLLTFSSVSAVRRALNSITDLRSVGFGQSVPEHSLCLLRWFANEIDINGDISLTFDPNSFDYGSHHYRNNEQLLDPVPWGYQYYSLGNIHRQGSLRLPHHVIQSEHEYGNRARIIIRVREQNVGWQTSRIIDRVYITQHYGTSEHRGSAYDPQHTYQVTINLLTELRSFPLDRNNINLQSLRVFQENYSSQEYNNRQSAIRSNAQNDVVINFPERSQNDAFVFPKRYNSNLNVTSQDDNTCVYSSVCAVVIAALLIFGFLYLSYSSK
;
A
#
# COMPACT_ATOMS: atom_id res chain seq x y z
N MET A 1 6.84 41.63 -30.07
CA MET A 1 7.49 40.33 -29.74
C MET A 1 7.86 40.14 -28.24
N LYS A 2 7.52 41.04 -27.29
CA LYS A 2 7.84 40.83 -25.85
C LYS A 2 6.75 40.11 -25.03
N MET A 3 5.50 40.09 -25.51
CA MET A 3 4.36 39.47 -24.78
C MET A 3 4.29 37.96 -24.96
N PHE A 4 4.66 37.43 -26.12
CA PHE A 4 4.62 35.98 -26.40
C PHE A 4 5.65 35.17 -25.58
N GLY A 5 6.83 35.72 -25.33
CA GLY A 5 7.85 35.07 -24.49
C GLY A 5 7.43 34.92 -23.03
N ARG A 6 6.67 35.90 -22.49
CA ARG A 6 6.12 35.83 -21.12
C ARG A 6 5.00 34.80 -21.01
N MET A 7 4.15 34.70 -22.03
CA MET A 7 3.04 33.74 -22.06
C MET A 7 3.55 32.30 -22.19
N MET A 8 4.56 32.06 -23.04
CA MET A 8 5.22 30.75 -23.15
C MET A 8 5.95 30.34 -21.87
N SER A 9 6.58 31.29 -21.17
CA SER A 9 7.24 31.03 -19.88
C SER A 9 6.24 30.60 -18.80
N CYS A 10 5.04 31.21 -18.75
CA CYS A 10 3.99 30.79 -17.82
C CYS A 10 3.45 29.40 -18.18
N CYS A 11 3.26 29.08 -19.46
CA CYS A 11 2.79 27.76 -19.87
C CYS A 11 3.82 26.65 -19.55
N VAL A 12 5.10 26.90 -19.77
CA VAL A 12 6.17 25.95 -19.40
C VAL A 12 6.27 25.81 -17.88
N ALA A 13 6.19 26.91 -17.12
CA ALA A 13 6.15 26.85 -15.66
C ALA A 13 4.91 26.09 -15.15
N LEU A 14 3.73 26.32 -15.72
CA LEU A 14 2.50 25.61 -15.38
C LEU A 14 2.60 24.13 -15.73
N LEU A 15 3.12 23.77 -16.90
CA LEU A 15 3.35 22.38 -17.31
C LEU A 15 4.39 21.67 -16.42
N LEU A 16 5.43 22.38 -15.97
CA LEU A 16 6.40 21.87 -14.99
C LEU A 16 5.81 21.74 -13.58
N THR A 17 4.85 22.59 -13.19
CA THR A 17 4.10 22.43 -11.93
C THR A 17 3.02 21.34 -12.00
N PHE A 18 2.51 21.05 -13.20
CA PHE A 18 1.58 19.94 -13.43
C PHE A 18 2.30 18.59 -13.62
N SER A 19 3.60 18.58 -13.96
CA SER A 19 4.41 17.35 -13.92
C SER A 19 4.96 17.04 -12.53
N SER A 20 4.94 18.01 -11.59
CA SER A 20 5.09 17.74 -10.16
C SER A 20 3.78 17.26 -9.52
N VAL A 21 3.07 16.32 -10.16
CA VAL A 21 2.20 15.44 -9.41
C VAL A 21 3.14 14.51 -8.66
N SER A 22 3.49 14.88 -7.42
CA SER A 22 3.78 13.83 -6.44
C SER A 22 2.52 12.98 -6.44
N ALA A 23 2.58 11.80 -7.04
CA ALA A 23 1.50 10.85 -6.96
C ALA A 23 1.23 10.66 -5.48
N VAL A 24 0.12 11.21 -4.98
CA VAL A 24 -0.27 11.07 -3.59
C VAL A 24 -0.31 9.58 -3.33
N ARG A 25 0.67 9.09 -2.57
CA ARG A 25 0.81 7.67 -2.31
C ARG A 25 -0.44 7.22 -1.61
N ARG A 26 -1.06 6.16 -2.14
CA ARG A 26 -2.29 5.63 -1.56
C ARG A 26 -2.00 5.19 -0.12
N ALA A 27 -2.79 5.74 0.82
CA ALA A 27 -2.73 5.36 2.22
C ALA A 27 -3.71 4.19 2.46
N LEU A 28 -3.25 3.17 3.16
CA LEU A 28 -4.05 2.03 3.62
C LEU A 28 -4.47 2.32 5.06
N ASN A 29 -5.76 2.59 5.25
CA ASN A 29 -6.30 2.98 6.54
C ASN A 29 -7.04 1.86 7.26
N SER A 30 -7.41 0.81 6.53
CA SER A 30 -8.20 -0.31 7.03
C SER A 30 -7.81 -1.62 6.32
N ILE A 31 -8.25 -2.75 6.87
CA ILE A 31 -8.15 -4.06 6.22
C ILE A 31 -8.86 -4.05 4.86
N THR A 32 -9.97 -3.32 4.73
CA THR A 32 -10.68 -3.15 3.45
C THR A 32 -9.80 -2.46 2.41
N ASP A 33 -9.05 -1.42 2.80
CA ASP A 33 -8.09 -0.77 1.88
C ASP A 33 -7.00 -1.74 1.45
N LEU A 34 -6.44 -2.49 2.41
CA LEU A 34 -5.42 -3.50 2.16
C LEU A 34 -5.91 -4.56 1.16
N ARG A 35 -7.17 -5.01 1.26
CA ARG A 35 -7.77 -5.93 0.29
C ARG A 35 -7.95 -5.30 -1.09
N SER A 36 -8.37 -4.04 -1.16
CA SER A 36 -8.66 -3.37 -2.44
C SER A 36 -7.42 -3.11 -3.31
N VAL A 37 -6.23 -3.11 -2.72
CA VAL A 37 -4.95 -3.09 -3.46
C VAL A 37 -4.44 -4.51 -3.77
N GLY A 38 -5.26 -5.52 -3.52
CA GLY A 38 -4.99 -6.91 -3.89
C GLY A 38 -4.09 -7.67 -2.93
N PHE A 39 -3.87 -7.21 -1.69
CA PHE A 39 -3.21 -8.07 -0.69
C PHE A 39 -4.04 -9.32 -0.43
N GLY A 40 -3.46 -10.49 -0.74
CA GLY A 40 -4.12 -11.80 -0.72
C GLY A 40 -4.61 -12.32 -2.08
N GLN A 41 -4.52 -11.54 -3.16
CA GLN A 41 -4.81 -11.99 -4.54
C GLN A 41 -3.69 -11.64 -5.54
N SER A 42 -3.04 -10.48 -5.41
CA SER A 42 -1.96 -10.00 -6.28
C SER A 42 -0.76 -9.42 -5.51
N VAL A 43 -0.96 -8.83 -4.33
CA VAL A 43 0.14 -8.56 -3.39
C VAL A 43 0.29 -9.77 -2.49
N PRO A 44 1.49 -10.35 -2.41
CA PRO A 44 1.66 -11.68 -1.90
C PRO A 44 1.40 -11.75 -0.39
N GLU A 45 0.80 -12.86 0.05
CA GLU A 45 0.36 -13.14 1.43
C GLU A 45 1.48 -12.91 2.47
N HIS A 46 2.75 -12.98 2.05
CA HIS A 46 3.91 -12.68 2.88
C HIS A 46 3.99 -11.21 3.34
N SER A 47 3.59 -10.24 2.50
CA SER A 47 3.58 -8.83 2.87
C SER A 47 2.61 -8.56 4.03
N LEU A 48 1.50 -9.31 4.08
CA LEU A 48 0.56 -9.26 5.20
C LEU A 48 1.15 -9.91 6.46
N CYS A 49 1.85 -11.03 6.33
CA CYS A 49 2.55 -11.66 7.46
C CYS A 49 3.54 -10.67 8.11
N LEU A 50 4.38 -10.03 7.28
CA LEU A 50 5.36 -9.05 7.72
C LEU A 50 4.68 -7.84 8.37
N LEU A 51 3.63 -7.28 7.74
CA LEU A 51 2.91 -6.13 8.27
C LEU A 51 2.22 -6.45 9.61
N ARG A 52 1.63 -7.65 9.74
CA ARG A 52 0.99 -8.08 10.97
C ARG A 52 2.00 -8.30 12.10
N TRP A 53 3.14 -8.92 11.81
CA TRP A 53 4.23 -9.03 12.77
C TRP A 53 4.65 -7.65 13.27
N PHE A 54 4.90 -6.71 12.35
CA PHE A 54 5.32 -5.37 12.71
C PHE A 54 4.30 -4.64 13.59
N ALA A 55 3.00 -4.75 13.29
CA ALA A 55 1.93 -4.20 14.11
C ALA A 55 1.90 -4.75 15.56
N ASN A 56 2.41 -5.96 15.78
CA ASN A 56 2.51 -6.58 17.10
C ASN A 56 3.83 -6.27 17.84
N GLU A 57 4.86 -5.84 17.10
CA GLU A 57 6.21 -5.56 17.61
C GLU A 57 6.35 -4.13 18.13
N ILE A 58 5.67 -3.18 17.49
CA ILE A 58 5.71 -1.75 17.85
C ILE A 58 4.79 -1.41 19.04
N ASP A 59 5.10 -0.30 19.70
CA ASP A 59 4.20 0.32 20.66
C ASP A 59 3.34 1.38 19.99
N ILE A 60 2.05 1.42 20.35
CA ILE A 60 1.05 2.33 19.80
C ILE A 60 0.31 2.96 20.98
N ASN A 61 0.77 4.14 21.42
CA ASN A 61 0.25 4.89 22.56
C ASN A 61 0.06 6.37 22.16
N GLY A 62 -0.93 6.62 21.30
CA GLY A 62 -1.12 7.91 20.63
C GLY A 62 -0.20 8.09 19.43
N ASP A 63 1.11 7.97 19.65
CA ASP A 63 2.13 7.87 18.59
C ASP A 63 2.63 6.43 18.44
N ILE A 64 3.29 6.15 17.31
CA ILE A 64 3.97 4.87 17.07
C ILE A 64 5.42 4.98 17.56
N SER A 65 5.86 4.04 18.39
CA SER A 65 7.24 3.98 18.89
C SER A 65 7.89 2.62 18.62
N LEU A 66 9.17 2.63 18.28
CA LEU A 66 9.97 1.41 18.19
C LEU A 66 10.27 0.85 19.59
N THR A 67 10.14 -0.46 19.72
CA THR A 67 10.50 -1.24 20.91
C THR A 67 11.93 -1.79 20.84
N PHE A 68 12.64 -1.53 19.74
CA PHE A 68 14.00 -1.99 19.46
C PHE A 68 14.83 -0.90 18.78
N ASP A 69 16.17 -1.06 18.77
CA ASP A 69 17.07 -0.16 18.04
C ASP A 69 17.17 -0.60 16.57
N PRO A 70 16.73 0.23 15.60
CA PRO A 70 16.76 -0.15 14.19
C PRO A 70 18.18 -0.23 13.62
N ASN A 71 19.21 0.23 14.35
CA ASN A 71 20.63 0.09 13.98
C ASN A 71 21.24 -1.26 14.40
N SER A 72 20.54 -2.05 15.20
CA SER A 72 21.01 -3.37 15.67
C SER A 72 20.99 -4.46 14.59
N PHE A 73 20.44 -4.16 13.42
CA PHE A 73 20.11 -5.09 12.33
C PHE A 73 19.00 -6.09 12.65
N ASP A 74 18.43 -6.02 13.85
CA ASP A 74 17.31 -6.86 14.24
C ASP A 74 16.19 -6.84 13.21
N TYR A 75 15.59 -8.00 13.00
CA TYR A 75 14.48 -8.15 12.06
C TYR A 75 14.86 -7.84 10.60
N GLY A 76 16.16 -7.92 10.30
CA GLY A 76 16.73 -7.57 9.00
C GLY A 76 16.73 -6.06 8.74
N SER A 77 16.69 -5.24 9.80
CA SER A 77 16.67 -3.79 9.70
C SER A 77 17.96 -3.24 9.10
N HIS A 78 17.85 -2.17 8.34
CA HIS A 78 18.99 -1.39 7.84
C HIS A 78 18.54 -0.02 7.36
N HIS A 79 19.46 0.95 7.30
CA HIS A 79 19.17 2.26 6.72
C HIS A 79 18.68 2.13 5.28
N TYR A 80 17.59 2.82 4.97
CA TYR A 80 17.07 2.97 3.63
C TYR A 80 17.41 4.37 3.12
N ARG A 81 18.22 4.45 2.06
CA ARG A 81 18.74 5.72 1.55
C ARG A 81 17.80 6.45 0.60
N ASN A 82 16.76 5.77 0.10
CA ASN A 82 15.81 6.32 -0.85
C ASN A 82 16.48 6.90 -2.13
N ASN A 83 17.48 6.20 -2.66
CA ASN A 83 18.27 6.64 -3.83
C ASN A 83 17.42 6.68 -5.11
N GLU A 84 16.46 5.78 -5.19
CA GLU A 84 15.45 5.65 -6.24
C GLU A 84 14.35 6.72 -6.16
N GLN A 85 14.39 7.59 -5.15
CA GLN A 85 13.39 8.64 -4.91
C GLN A 85 11.97 8.08 -4.84
N LEU A 86 11.84 6.87 -4.27
CA LEU A 86 10.56 6.24 -4.01
C LEU A 86 9.75 7.13 -3.07
N LEU A 87 10.28 7.43 -1.88
CA LEU A 87 9.64 8.22 -0.82
C LEU A 87 10.00 9.71 -0.93
N ASP A 88 9.32 10.54 -0.13
CA ASP A 88 9.71 11.93 0.07
C ASP A 88 11.13 12.03 0.66
N PRO A 89 11.87 13.13 0.39
CA PRO A 89 13.13 13.39 1.05
C PRO A 89 12.99 13.37 2.58
N VAL A 90 14.01 12.84 3.25
CA VAL A 90 14.01 12.72 4.70
C VAL A 90 14.17 14.12 5.35
N PRO A 91 13.26 14.55 6.24
CA PRO A 91 13.43 15.81 6.96
C PRO A 91 14.61 15.76 7.93
N TRP A 92 15.12 16.94 8.33
CA TRP A 92 16.20 17.02 9.31
C TRP A 92 15.81 16.36 10.64
N GLY A 93 16.72 15.55 11.22
CA GLY A 93 16.48 14.80 12.46
C GLY A 93 15.73 13.48 12.27
N TYR A 94 15.47 13.05 11.03
CA TYR A 94 14.83 11.78 10.72
C TYR A 94 15.72 10.88 9.89
N GLN A 95 15.43 9.58 9.91
CA GLN A 95 16.06 8.57 9.08
C GLN A 95 15.03 7.54 8.62
N TYR A 96 15.22 7.02 7.40
CA TYR A 96 14.45 5.88 6.94
C TYR A 96 15.18 4.56 7.22
N TYR A 97 14.42 3.55 7.61
CA TYR A 97 14.89 2.17 7.81
C TYR A 97 14.00 1.20 7.06
N SER A 98 14.60 0.19 6.44
CA SER A 98 13.90 -0.93 5.80
C SER A 98 14.03 -2.18 6.68
N LEU A 99 12.93 -2.91 6.85
CA LEU A 99 12.79 -4.10 7.69
C LEU A 99 12.26 -5.28 6.86
N GLY A 100 12.44 -6.49 7.39
CA GLY A 100 11.91 -7.72 6.77
C GLY A 100 12.84 -8.37 5.76
N ASN A 101 14.09 -7.91 5.65
CA ASN A 101 15.06 -8.55 4.76
C ASN A 101 15.68 -9.78 5.43
N ILE A 102 15.26 -10.97 5.01
CA ILE A 102 15.72 -12.22 5.63
C ILE A 102 17.20 -12.55 5.35
N HIS A 103 17.83 -11.88 4.38
CA HIS A 103 19.25 -12.05 4.05
C HIS A 103 20.19 -11.07 4.78
N ARG A 104 19.67 -10.28 5.72
CA ARG A 104 20.48 -9.40 6.56
C ARG A 104 20.84 -10.06 7.89
N GLN A 105 21.92 -9.56 8.50
CA GLN A 105 22.23 -9.88 9.90
C GLN A 105 21.01 -9.55 10.78
N GLY A 106 20.80 -10.32 11.85
CA GLY A 106 19.68 -10.10 12.77
C GLY A 106 18.30 -10.55 12.26
N SER A 107 18.20 -11.07 11.02
CA SER A 107 16.93 -11.56 10.45
C SER A 107 16.34 -12.74 11.20
N LEU A 108 17.14 -13.53 11.91
CA LEU A 108 16.70 -14.64 12.76
C LEU A 108 15.79 -14.19 13.92
N ARG A 109 15.73 -12.89 14.22
CA ARG A 109 14.75 -12.35 15.18
C ARG A 109 13.35 -12.21 14.59
N LEU A 110 13.18 -12.24 13.25
CA LEU A 110 11.86 -12.34 12.65
C LEU A 110 11.19 -13.64 13.07
N PRO A 111 9.86 -13.65 13.29
CA PRO A 111 9.14 -14.89 13.55
C PRO A 111 9.32 -15.88 12.40
N HIS A 112 9.39 -17.17 12.74
CA HIS A 112 9.60 -18.24 11.75
C HIS A 112 8.60 -18.22 10.60
N HIS A 113 7.33 -17.91 10.87
CA HIS A 113 6.29 -17.81 9.84
C HIS A 113 6.55 -16.68 8.83
N VAL A 114 7.14 -15.55 9.28
CA VAL A 114 7.55 -14.47 8.38
C VAL A 114 8.74 -14.91 7.53
N ILE A 115 9.74 -15.55 8.14
CA ILE A 115 10.93 -16.05 7.43
C ILE A 115 10.54 -17.07 6.35
N GLN A 116 9.70 -18.05 6.70
CA GLN A 116 9.24 -19.07 5.77
C GLN A 116 8.48 -18.46 4.60
N SER A 117 7.55 -17.55 4.89
CA SER A 117 6.76 -16.88 3.86
C SER A 117 7.64 -16.04 2.93
N GLU A 118 8.64 -15.31 3.44
CA GLU A 118 9.59 -14.61 2.58
C GLU A 118 10.46 -15.56 1.75
N HIS A 119 10.84 -16.72 2.27
CA HIS A 119 11.63 -17.71 1.52
C HIS A 119 10.87 -18.24 0.30
N GLU A 120 9.58 -18.54 0.47
CA GLU A 120 8.70 -19.06 -0.59
C GLU A 120 8.48 -18.06 -1.73
N TYR A 121 8.59 -16.76 -1.45
CA TYR A 121 8.26 -15.69 -2.40
C TYR A 121 9.45 -14.78 -2.77
N GLY A 122 10.67 -15.20 -2.43
CA GLY A 122 11.91 -14.55 -2.88
C GLY A 122 12.33 -13.30 -2.10
N ASN A 123 11.90 -13.18 -0.83
CA ASN A 123 12.31 -12.14 0.10
C ASN A 123 12.07 -10.73 -0.45
N ARG A 124 10.85 -10.47 -0.92
CA ARG A 124 10.53 -9.26 -1.69
C ARG A 124 9.91 -8.18 -0.83
N ALA A 125 9.08 -8.51 0.16
CA ALA A 125 8.37 -7.48 0.91
C ALA A 125 9.28 -6.77 1.90
N ARG A 126 9.01 -5.48 2.10
CA ARG A 126 9.70 -4.66 3.08
C ARG A 126 8.72 -3.74 3.76
N ILE A 127 8.99 -3.47 5.02
CA ILE A 127 8.42 -2.33 5.73
C ILE A 127 9.47 -1.25 5.75
N ILE A 128 9.11 -0.06 5.27
CA ILE A 128 9.97 1.12 5.43
C ILE A 128 9.34 2.03 6.48
N ILE A 129 10.12 2.38 7.50
CA ILE A 129 9.71 3.29 8.57
C ILE A 129 10.57 4.55 8.52
N ARG A 130 9.96 5.70 8.85
CA ARG A 130 10.69 6.93 9.12
C ARG A 130 10.73 7.17 10.61
N VAL A 131 11.92 7.18 11.16
CA VAL A 131 12.17 7.29 12.60
C VAL A 131 12.76 8.65 12.90
N ARG A 132 12.22 9.30 13.94
CA ARG A 132 12.85 10.42 14.63
C ARG A 132 13.44 9.91 15.93
N GLU A 133 14.74 10.04 16.09
CA GLU A 133 15.39 9.75 17.37
C GLU A 133 15.41 11.01 18.23
N GLN A 134 14.92 10.90 19.46
CA GLN A 134 14.92 11.98 20.44
C GLN A 134 15.52 11.47 21.74
N ASN A 135 16.60 12.10 22.19
CA ASN A 135 17.16 11.81 23.50
C ASN A 135 16.31 12.51 24.56
N VAL A 136 15.61 11.72 25.38
CA VAL A 136 14.76 12.18 26.48
C VAL A 136 15.40 11.70 27.79
N GLY A 137 16.22 12.57 28.40
CA GLY A 137 17.01 12.21 29.58
C GLY A 137 18.02 11.08 29.27
N TRP A 138 17.93 9.97 30.01
CA TRP A 138 18.78 8.78 29.83
C TRP A 138 18.22 7.77 28.81
N GLN A 139 17.08 8.07 28.18
CA GLN A 139 16.41 7.19 27.23
C GLN A 139 16.40 7.81 25.84
N THR A 140 16.60 7.00 24.81
CA THR A 140 16.40 7.42 23.42
C THR A 140 15.02 6.98 22.99
N SER A 141 14.11 7.94 22.85
CA SER A 141 12.79 7.73 22.24
C SER A 141 12.94 7.65 20.73
N ARG A 142 12.26 6.69 20.10
CA ARG A 142 12.31 6.42 18.66
C ARG A 142 10.91 6.43 18.10
N ILE A 143 10.45 7.60 17.71
CA ILE A 143 9.09 7.83 17.23
C ILE A 143 9.03 7.57 15.73
N ILE A 144 8.02 6.83 15.28
CA ILE A 144 7.75 6.56 13.88
C ILE A 144 6.62 7.49 13.42
N ASP A 145 6.88 8.35 12.44
CA ASP A 145 5.87 9.25 11.88
C ASP A 145 5.32 8.78 10.52
N ARG A 146 6.03 7.87 9.85
CA ARG A 146 5.60 7.26 8.58
C ARG A 146 5.95 5.78 8.57
N VAL A 147 4.97 4.99 8.13
CA VAL A 147 5.13 3.56 7.85
C VAL A 147 4.71 3.32 6.40
N TYR A 148 5.49 2.53 5.67
CA TYR A 148 5.18 2.09 4.33
C TYR A 148 5.32 0.57 4.24
N ILE A 149 4.42 -0.06 3.50
CA ILE A 149 4.58 -1.44 3.03
C ILE A 149 4.92 -1.37 1.54
N THR A 150 5.93 -2.14 1.14
CA THR A 150 6.45 -2.13 -0.24
C THR A 150 7.02 -3.50 -0.60
N GLN A 151 7.43 -3.67 -1.85
CA GLN A 151 8.12 -4.86 -2.34
C GLN A 151 9.23 -4.49 -3.33
N HIS A 152 10.21 -5.37 -3.47
CA HIS A 152 11.09 -5.38 -4.63
C HIS A 152 10.33 -5.85 -5.87
N TYR A 153 10.77 -5.41 -7.05
CA TYR A 153 10.32 -5.97 -8.33
C TYR A 153 10.52 -7.49 -8.40
N GLY A 154 9.76 -8.15 -9.27
CA GLY A 154 9.89 -9.58 -9.51
C GLY A 154 11.27 -9.90 -10.10
N THR A 155 11.80 -11.08 -9.78
CA THR A 155 13.07 -11.56 -10.35
C THR A 155 13.03 -11.62 -11.88
N SER A 156 11.85 -11.91 -12.46
CA SER A 156 11.59 -11.91 -13.91
C SER A 156 11.62 -10.52 -14.56
N GLU A 157 11.53 -9.45 -13.78
CA GLU A 157 11.53 -8.08 -14.31
C GLU A 157 12.95 -7.51 -14.46
N HIS A 158 13.97 -8.24 -13.97
CA HIS A 158 15.40 -7.88 -14.07
C HIS A 158 15.75 -6.48 -13.53
N ARG A 159 14.99 -5.98 -12.55
CA ARG A 159 15.19 -4.68 -11.89
C ARG A 159 16.10 -4.74 -10.66
N GLY A 160 16.72 -5.90 -10.40
CA GLY A 160 17.63 -6.11 -9.26
C GLY A 160 16.92 -5.91 -7.92
N SER A 161 17.51 -5.10 -7.03
CA SER A 161 16.96 -4.78 -5.71
C SER A 161 16.14 -3.48 -5.70
N ALA A 162 15.69 -2.99 -6.86
CA ALA A 162 14.84 -1.81 -6.90
C ALA A 162 13.46 -2.12 -6.30
N TYR A 163 12.90 -1.14 -5.61
CA TYR A 163 11.55 -1.21 -5.06
C TYR A 163 10.52 -0.87 -6.13
N ASP A 164 9.36 -1.51 -6.05
CA ASP A 164 8.25 -1.32 -6.96
C ASP A 164 7.33 -0.19 -6.47
N PRO A 165 7.32 0.97 -7.15
CA PRO A 165 6.50 2.10 -6.75
C PRO A 165 4.99 1.85 -6.89
N GLN A 166 4.56 0.93 -7.77
CA GLN A 166 3.14 0.60 -7.94
C GLN A 166 2.59 -0.21 -6.76
N HIS A 167 3.48 -0.91 -6.06
CA HIS A 167 3.16 -1.73 -4.90
C HIS A 167 3.76 -1.16 -3.61
N THR A 168 3.84 0.17 -3.54
CA THR A 168 4.29 0.90 -2.35
C THR A 168 3.15 1.74 -1.78
N TYR A 169 2.76 1.44 -0.55
CA TYR A 169 1.62 2.08 0.10
C TYR A 169 2.01 2.65 1.46
N GLN A 170 1.46 3.81 1.82
CA GLN A 170 1.58 4.32 3.17
C GLN A 170 0.61 3.54 4.07
N VAL A 171 1.06 3.11 5.25
CA VAL A 171 0.24 2.43 6.25
C VAL A 171 -0.12 3.42 7.35
N THR A 172 -1.39 3.47 7.74
CA THR A 172 -1.83 4.34 8.85
C THR A 172 -1.83 3.60 10.18
N ILE A 173 -1.85 4.37 11.27
CA ILE A 173 -2.00 3.85 12.65
C ILE A 173 -3.31 3.08 12.84
N ASN A 174 -4.37 3.44 12.11
CA ASN A 174 -5.66 2.76 12.17
C ASN A 174 -5.54 1.32 11.65
N LEU A 175 -4.90 1.13 10.49
CA LEU A 175 -4.65 -0.20 9.95
C LEU A 175 -3.76 -1.03 10.89
N LEU A 176 -2.69 -0.46 11.46
CA LEU A 176 -1.83 -1.17 12.41
C LEU A 176 -2.61 -1.60 13.68
N THR A 177 -3.48 -0.72 14.19
CA THR A 177 -4.33 -1.01 15.35
C THR A 177 -5.35 -2.09 15.05
N GLU A 178 -5.99 -2.02 13.88
CA GLU A 178 -6.96 -3.01 13.41
C GLU A 178 -6.29 -4.37 13.24
N LEU A 179 -5.10 -4.40 12.62
CA LEU A 179 -4.30 -5.61 12.53
C LEU A 179 -4.02 -6.14 13.94
N ARG A 180 -3.50 -5.35 14.88
CA ARG A 180 -3.19 -5.83 16.25
C ARG A 180 -4.41 -6.39 17.01
N SER A 181 -5.59 -5.81 16.83
CA SER A 181 -6.79 -6.12 17.60
C SER A 181 -7.43 -7.48 17.27
N PHE A 182 -7.06 -8.09 16.14
CA PHE A 182 -7.63 -9.38 15.77
C PHE A 182 -6.93 -10.56 16.46
N PRO A 183 -7.67 -11.47 17.09
CA PRO A 183 -7.10 -12.64 17.76
C PRO A 183 -6.62 -13.66 16.73
N LEU A 184 -5.36 -13.55 16.36
CA LEU A 184 -4.57 -14.66 15.81
C LEU A 184 -3.50 -14.94 16.86
N ASP A 185 -3.38 -16.21 17.28
CA ASP A 185 -2.39 -16.61 18.27
C ASP A 185 -1.01 -16.10 17.83
N ARG A 186 -0.40 -15.26 18.67
CA ARG A 186 0.87 -14.55 18.41
C ARG A 186 1.98 -15.52 17.99
N ASN A 187 1.89 -16.77 18.44
CA ASN A 187 2.89 -17.81 18.22
C ASN A 187 2.57 -18.76 17.05
N ASN A 188 1.36 -18.70 16.48
CA ASN A 188 0.89 -19.64 15.45
C ASN A 188 0.17 -18.94 14.29
N ILE A 189 0.76 -17.86 13.80
CA ILE A 189 0.32 -17.21 12.57
C ILE A 189 0.81 -18.07 11.39
N ASN A 190 0.11 -19.17 11.11
CA ASN A 190 0.26 -19.87 9.84
C ASN A 190 -0.47 -19.07 8.74
N LEU A 191 0.05 -19.06 7.51
CA LEU A 191 -0.62 -18.51 6.32
C LEU A 191 -2.10 -18.89 6.22
N GLN A 192 -2.46 -20.12 6.61
CA GLN A 192 -3.87 -20.56 6.65
C GLN A 192 -4.72 -19.77 7.66
N SER A 193 -4.17 -19.43 8.82
CA SER A 193 -4.86 -18.62 9.82
C SER A 193 -5.06 -17.17 9.34
N LEU A 194 -4.11 -16.63 8.57
CA LEU A 194 -4.23 -15.31 7.94
C LEU A 194 -5.28 -15.33 6.83
N ARG A 195 -5.35 -16.41 6.04
CA ARG A 195 -6.39 -16.60 5.03
C ARG A 195 -7.77 -16.68 5.67
N VAL A 196 -7.93 -17.50 6.70
CA VAL A 196 -9.18 -17.61 7.48
C VAL A 196 -9.54 -16.26 8.12
N PHE A 197 -8.55 -15.51 8.60
CA PHE A 197 -8.76 -14.16 9.10
C PHE A 197 -9.31 -13.21 8.01
N GLN A 198 -8.73 -13.22 6.82
CA GLN A 198 -9.22 -12.44 5.68
C GLN A 198 -10.65 -12.84 5.29
N GLU A 199 -10.96 -14.14 5.30
CA GLU A 199 -12.29 -14.68 4.99
C GLU A 199 -13.32 -14.27 6.06
N ASN A 200 -13.02 -14.46 7.34
CA ASN A 200 -13.90 -14.11 8.46
C ASN A 200 -14.19 -12.60 8.50
N TYR A 201 -13.17 -11.76 8.28
CA TYR A 201 -13.35 -10.32 8.17
C TYR A 201 -14.30 -9.96 7.02
N SER A 202 -14.18 -10.65 5.88
CA SER A 202 -15.08 -10.44 4.73
C SER A 202 -16.53 -10.78 5.07
N SER A 203 -16.76 -11.88 5.79
CA SER A 203 -18.09 -12.26 6.25
C SER A 203 -18.67 -11.25 7.25
N GLN A 204 -17.87 -10.75 8.19
CA GLN A 204 -18.28 -9.72 9.14
C GLN A 204 -18.62 -8.40 8.43
N GLU A 205 -17.78 -7.94 7.50
CA GLU A 205 -18.03 -6.73 6.71
C GLU A 205 -19.33 -6.84 5.90
N TYR A 206 -19.57 -8.00 5.28
CA TYR A 206 -20.82 -8.28 4.56
C TYR A 206 -22.04 -8.22 5.49
N ASN A 207 -21.97 -8.86 6.65
CA ASN A 207 -23.05 -8.87 7.64
C ASN A 207 -23.32 -7.47 8.21
N ASN A 208 -22.28 -6.67 8.44
CA ASN A 208 -22.40 -5.30 8.90
C ASN A 208 -23.07 -4.41 7.84
N ARG A 209 -22.71 -4.57 6.56
CA ARG A 209 -23.38 -3.87 5.46
C ARG A 209 -24.84 -4.28 5.32
N GLN A 210 -25.15 -5.57 5.39
CA GLN A 210 -26.53 -6.07 5.40
C GLN A 210 -27.35 -5.49 6.56
N SER A 211 -26.77 -5.45 7.76
CA SER A 211 -27.41 -4.88 8.95
C SER A 211 -27.65 -3.38 8.79
N ALA A 212 -26.68 -2.63 8.25
CA ALA A 212 -26.82 -1.20 7.98
C ALA A 212 -27.87 -0.90 6.89
N ILE A 213 -27.93 -1.73 5.84
CA ILE A 213 -28.97 -1.64 4.81
C ILE A 213 -30.34 -1.93 5.40
N ARG A 214 -30.46 -2.98 6.24
CA ARG A 214 -31.71 -3.30 6.95
C ARG A 214 -32.12 -2.18 7.90
N SER A 215 -31.21 -1.64 8.70
CA SER A 215 -31.53 -0.54 9.62
C SER A 215 -31.95 0.74 8.88
N ASN A 216 -31.35 1.03 7.72
CA ASN A 216 -31.72 2.17 6.90
C ASN A 216 -33.06 1.94 6.18
N ALA A 217 -33.33 0.72 5.70
CA ALA A 217 -34.61 0.32 5.12
C ALA A 217 -35.74 0.17 6.16
N GLN A 218 -35.42 0.13 7.45
CA GLN A 218 -36.40 0.09 8.53
C GLN A 218 -36.76 1.51 9.03
N ASN A 219 -35.95 2.51 8.67
CA ASN A 219 -36.22 3.92 8.92
C ASN A 219 -37.01 4.60 7.79
N ASP A 220 -36.93 4.07 6.57
CA ASP A 220 -37.79 4.43 5.44
C ASP A 220 -38.65 3.23 5.08
N VAL A 221 -39.96 3.32 5.32
CA VAL A 221 -41.03 2.39 4.88
C VAL A 221 -41.46 1.33 5.91
N VAL A 222 -42.55 1.65 6.64
CA VAL A 222 -43.47 0.65 7.20
C VAL A 222 -44.28 0.06 6.05
N ILE A 223 -43.85 -1.07 5.50
CA ILE A 223 -44.73 -1.94 4.74
C ILE A 223 -44.70 -3.32 5.41
N ASN A 224 -45.80 -3.66 6.08
CA ASN A 224 -46.07 -4.99 6.58
C ASN A 224 -46.19 -5.98 5.43
N PHE A 225 -45.38 -7.04 5.44
CA PHE A 225 -45.70 -8.29 4.77
C PHE A 225 -45.34 -9.49 5.67
N PRO A 226 -46.15 -10.58 5.61
CA PRO A 226 -46.17 -11.60 6.65
C PRO A 226 -44.95 -12.54 6.60
N GLU A 227 -44.58 -13.04 7.79
CA GLU A 227 -43.55 -14.06 8.01
C GLU A 227 -43.75 -15.28 7.11
N ARG A 228 -42.66 -15.68 6.43
CA ARG A 228 -42.53 -17.04 5.89
C ARG A 228 -41.30 -17.72 6.48
N SER A 229 -41.61 -18.81 7.17
CA SER A 229 -40.74 -19.76 7.88
C SER A 229 -39.47 -20.18 7.14
N GLN A 230 -38.45 -20.39 7.96
CA GLN A 230 -37.10 -20.89 7.72
C GLN A 230 -37.01 -22.19 6.92
N ASN A 231 -35.89 -22.35 6.20
CA ASN A 231 -34.98 -23.51 6.17
C ASN A 231 -34.44 -23.75 4.76
N ASP A 232 -33.26 -23.22 4.45
CA ASP A 232 -32.35 -23.85 3.49
C ASP A 232 -30.91 -23.45 3.84
N ALA A 233 -30.15 -24.41 4.35
CA ALA A 233 -28.72 -24.28 4.56
C ALA A 233 -28.03 -24.19 3.20
N PHE A 234 -27.57 -23.00 2.82
CA PHE A 234 -26.84 -22.81 1.57
C PHE A 234 -25.39 -23.29 1.73
N VAL A 235 -25.13 -24.52 1.30
CA VAL A 235 -23.79 -25.09 1.17
C VAL A 235 -23.04 -24.34 0.06
N PHE A 236 -21.95 -23.64 0.40
CA PHE A 236 -21.06 -23.08 -0.61
C PHE A 236 -20.31 -24.21 -1.35
N PRO A 237 -20.32 -24.25 -2.69
CA PRO A 237 -19.57 -25.25 -3.44
C PRO A 237 -18.06 -24.96 -3.38
N LYS A 238 -17.27 -26.01 -3.17
CA LYS A 238 -15.80 -26.02 -3.28
C LYS A 238 -15.35 -25.64 -4.70
N ARG A 239 -14.31 -24.79 -4.76
CA ARG A 239 -13.39 -24.47 -5.87
C ARG A 239 -13.73 -25.01 -7.27
N TYR A 240 -13.98 -24.08 -8.19
CA TYR A 240 -13.63 -24.28 -9.59
C TYR A 240 -12.25 -23.68 -9.86
N ASN A 241 -11.32 -24.54 -10.27
CA ASN A 241 -10.07 -24.17 -10.90
C ASN A 241 -10.39 -24.01 -12.40
N SER A 242 -10.51 -22.78 -12.89
CA SER A 242 -10.58 -22.52 -14.33
C SER A 242 -9.39 -21.66 -14.73
N ASN A 243 -8.58 -22.23 -15.61
CA ASN A 243 -7.64 -21.49 -16.45
C ASN A 243 -8.46 -20.45 -17.22
N LEU A 244 -8.51 -19.23 -16.71
CA LEU A 244 -9.06 -18.09 -17.43
C LEU A 244 -7.87 -17.27 -17.90
N ASN A 245 -7.58 -17.37 -19.19
CA ASN A 245 -6.80 -16.36 -19.91
C ASN A 245 -7.57 -15.04 -19.82
N VAL A 246 -7.37 -14.31 -18.74
CA VAL A 246 -7.78 -12.91 -18.64
C VAL A 246 -6.71 -12.15 -19.39
N THR A 247 -7.01 -11.82 -20.65
CA THR A 247 -6.38 -10.67 -21.30
C THR A 247 -6.62 -9.48 -20.38
N SER A 248 -5.56 -9.03 -19.70
CA SER A 248 -5.53 -7.75 -18.99
C SER A 248 -5.77 -6.67 -20.03
N GLN A 249 -7.04 -6.32 -20.22
CA GLN A 249 -7.40 -5.12 -20.94
C GLN A 249 -7.19 -4.00 -19.92
N ASP A 250 -6.03 -3.38 -20.03
CA ASP A 250 -5.54 -2.36 -19.12
C ASP A 250 -6.39 -1.08 -19.23
N ASP A 251 -7.41 -0.94 -18.39
CA ASP A 251 -8.22 0.28 -18.33
C ASP A 251 -7.41 1.52 -17.87
N ASN A 252 -6.25 1.30 -17.25
CA ASN A 252 -5.32 2.37 -16.85
C ASN A 252 -4.32 2.76 -17.94
N THR A 253 -4.08 1.92 -18.95
CA THR A 253 -3.27 2.29 -20.12
C THR A 253 -4.02 3.31 -20.99
N CYS A 254 -5.36 3.26 -21.01
CA CYS A 254 -6.19 4.18 -21.77
C CYS A 254 -6.16 5.63 -21.23
N VAL A 255 -6.07 5.82 -19.91
CA VAL A 255 -6.04 7.16 -19.30
C VAL A 255 -4.67 7.83 -19.49
N TYR A 256 -3.57 7.10 -19.30
CA TYR A 256 -2.23 7.63 -19.59
C TYR A 256 -2.00 7.85 -21.09
N SER A 257 -2.54 6.96 -21.94
CA SER A 257 -2.49 7.12 -23.40
C SER A 257 -3.31 8.32 -23.88
N SER A 258 -4.49 8.57 -23.30
CA SER A 258 -5.33 9.71 -23.71
C SER A 258 -4.76 11.05 -23.24
N VAL A 259 -4.20 11.12 -22.03
CA VAL A 259 -3.50 12.34 -21.55
C VAL A 259 -2.26 12.62 -22.40
N CYS A 260 -1.44 11.60 -22.70
CA CYS A 260 -0.29 11.75 -23.59
C CYS A 260 -0.71 12.18 -25.02
N ALA A 261 -1.79 11.60 -25.56
CA ALA A 261 -2.29 11.97 -26.88
C ALA A 261 -2.80 13.42 -26.93
N VAL A 262 -3.48 13.89 -25.88
CA VAL A 262 -3.95 15.29 -25.78
C VAL A 262 -2.77 16.25 -25.69
N VAL A 263 -1.73 15.92 -24.91
CA VAL A 263 -0.52 16.75 -24.79
C VAL A 263 0.24 16.80 -26.11
N ILE A 264 0.42 15.65 -26.80
CA ILE A 264 1.09 15.60 -28.11
C ILE A 264 0.28 16.38 -29.16
N ALA A 265 -1.05 16.21 -29.20
CA ALA A 265 -1.91 16.94 -30.11
C ALA A 265 -1.83 18.46 -29.86
N ALA A 266 -1.83 18.89 -28.60
CA ALA A 266 -1.65 20.30 -28.25
C ALA A 266 -0.29 20.82 -28.73
N LEU A 267 0.80 20.09 -28.49
CA LEU A 267 2.15 20.47 -28.93
C LEU A 267 2.26 20.56 -30.46
N LEU A 268 1.63 19.65 -31.20
CA LEU A 268 1.59 19.69 -32.65
C LEU A 268 0.80 20.90 -33.17
N ILE A 269 -0.39 21.17 -32.61
CA ILE A 269 -1.21 22.34 -32.98
C ILE A 269 -0.43 23.64 -32.73
N PHE A 270 0.23 23.75 -31.57
CA PHE A 270 1.05 24.92 -31.24
C PHE A 270 2.28 25.04 -32.15
N GLY A 271 2.93 23.92 -32.52
CA GLY A 271 4.03 23.89 -33.47
C GLY A 271 3.61 24.35 -34.88
N PHE A 272 2.45 23.89 -35.37
CA PHE A 272 1.91 24.32 -36.66
C PHE A 272 1.54 25.81 -36.68
N LEU A 273 0.90 26.31 -35.62
CA LEU A 273 0.58 27.74 -35.49
C LEU A 273 1.84 28.60 -35.44
N TYR A 274 2.90 28.13 -34.77
CA TYR A 274 4.19 28.81 -34.72
C TYR A 274 4.87 28.87 -36.11
N LEU A 275 4.87 27.75 -36.84
CA LEU A 275 5.43 27.67 -38.20
C LEU A 275 4.64 28.51 -39.21
N SER A 276 3.31 28.50 -39.17
CA SER A 276 2.46 29.32 -40.03
C SER A 276 2.58 30.82 -39.74
N TYR A 277 2.88 31.20 -38.50
CA TYR A 277 3.13 32.60 -38.14
C TYR A 277 4.54 33.07 -38.51
N SER A 278 5.55 32.19 -38.42
CA SER A 278 6.94 32.51 -38.80
C SER A 278 7.17 32.60 -40.31
N SER A 279 6.23 32.13 -41.13
CA SER A 279 6.30 32.18 -42.59
C SER A 279 5.67 33.46 -43.21
N LYS A 280 5.35 34.47 -42.40
CA LYS A 280 4.88 35.78 -42.85
C LYS A 280 5.79 36.91 -42.38
#